data_AF-A0A7N2KZB3-F1
#
_entry.id   AF-A0A7N2KZB3-F1
#
_cell.length_a   1.000
_cell.length_b   1.000
_cell.length_c   1.000
_cell.angle_alpha   90.00
_cell.angle_beta   90.00
_cell.angle_gamma   90.00
#
_symmetry.space_group_name_H-M   'P 1'
#
loop_
_entity.id
_entity.type
_entity.pdbx_description
1 polymer ?
#
loop_
_entity_poly.entity_id
_entity_poly.type
_entity_poly.pdbx_seq_one_letter_code
_entity_poly.pdbx_strand_id
1 'polypeptide(L)'
;MASSSSYSNSPCAACKFLRRKCMPDCIFAPYFPPEEPQKFANVHKIFGASNVSKLLNEVAPHQREDAVNSLAYEAEARIKDPVYGCVGAISVLQRQVIRLQKELDATNADLIRYACNANEMPTSSQFGRRNMSHGGGSFGQNSGMYYHYSPWNNEPSEDSNERGGEGNM
;
A
#
# COMPACT_ATOMS: atom_id res chain seq x y z
N MET A 1 27.83 -13.11 -11.44
CA MET A 1 27.39 -13.80 -12.66
C MET A 1 26.85 -12.74 -13.60
N ALA A 2 27.58 -12.38 -14.64
CA ALA A 2 27.12 -11.40 -15.62
C ALA A 2 26.19 -12.11 -16.59
N SER A 3 24.90 -11.80 -16.53
CA SER A 3 23.93 -12.25 -17.53
C SER A 3 24.32 -11.62 -18.86
N SER A 4 24.91 -12.43 -19.73
CA SER A 4 25.25 -12.04 -21.10
C SER A 4 23.96 -11.65 -21.82
N SER A 5 23.76 -10.34 -22.01
CA SER A 5 22.76 -9.78 -22.90
C SER A 5 22.97 -10.38 -24.27
N SER A 6 22.16 -11.39 -24.61
CA SER A 6 22.13 -11.96 -25.93
C SER A 6 21.61 -10.85 -26.85
N TYR A 7 22.52 -10.19 -27.55
CA TYR A 7 22.18 -9.40 -28.72
C TYR A 7 21.60 -10.35 -29.77
N SER A 8 20.32 -10.67 -29.64
CA SER A 8 19.55 -11.24 -30.72
C SER A 8 19.59 -10.22 -31.85
N ASN A 9 19.91 -10.65 -33.08
CA ASN A 9 19.88 -9.80 -34.28
C ASN A 9 18.49 -9.20 -34.59
N SER A 10 17.50 -9.47 -33.73
CA SER A 10 16.14 -8.96 -33.83
C SER A 10 16.02 -7.58 -33.17
N PRO A 11 15.29 -6.63 -33.79
CA PRO A 11 14.99 -5.35 -33.16
C PRO A 11 14.13 -5.54 -31.91
N CYS A 12 14.35 -4.70 -30.90
CA CYS A 12 13.48 -4.67 -29.71
C CYS A 12 12.02 -4.35 -30.07
N ALA A 13 11.08 -4.65 -29.17
CA ALA A 13 9.65 -4.44 -29.42
C ALA A 13 9.33 -2.99 -29.80
N ALA A 14 10.00 -2.02 -29.18
CA ALA A 14 9.83 -0.60 -29.49
C ALA A 14 10.24 -0.26 -30.92
N CYS A 15 11.45 -0.64 -31.32
CA CYS A 15 11.96 -0.34 -32.66
C CYS A 15 11.18 -1.10 -33.75
N LYS A 16 10.77 -2.34 -33.46
CA LYS A 16 9.89 -3.12 -34.33
C LYS A 16 8.53 -2.43 -34.53
N PHE A 17 7.91 -1.95 -33.46
CA PHE A 17 6.63 -1.23 -33.50
C PHE A 17 6.74 0.10 -34.27
N LEU A 18 7.79 0.88 -33.98
CA LEU A 18 8.08 2.18 -34.62
C LEU A 18 8.63 2.06 -36.05
N ARG A 19 8.86 0.84 -36.55
CA ARG A 19 9.43 0.55 -37.87
C ARG A 19 10.76 1.26 -38.14
N ARG A 20 11.64 1.31 -37.14
CA ARG A 20 12.98 1.91 -37.23
C ARG A 20 14.08 0.90 -36.89
N LYS A 21 15.32 1.19 -37.33
CA LYS A 21 16.49 0.36 -37.00
C LYS A 21 16.76 0.40 -35.49
N CYS A 22 16.98 -0.77 -34.89
CA CYS A 22 17.41 -0.87 -33.50
C CYS A 22 18.94 -0.78 -33.45
N MET A 23 19.46 0.29 -32.85
CA MET A 23 20.90 0.50 -32.68
C MET A 23 21.41 -0.16 -31.39
N PRO A 24 22.72 -0.47 -31.27
CA PRO A 24 23.28 -1.11 -30.07
C PRO A 24 23.08 -0.30 -28.78
N ASP A 25 22.96 1.02 -28.89
CA ASP A 25 22.74 1.99 -27.81
C ASP A 25 21.24 2.33 -27.62
N CYS A 26 20.33 1.53 -28.15
CA CYS A 26 18.89 1.79 -28.06
C CYS A 26 18.40 1.79 -26.61
N ILE A 27 17.94 2.94 -26.12
CA ILE A 27 17.40 3.11 -24.76
C ILE A 27 16.20 2.22 -24.42
N PHE A 28 15.46 1.75 -25.43
CA PHE A 28 14.28 0.90 -25.23
C PHE A 28 14.63 -0.59 -25.20
N ALA A 29 15.76 -0.98 -25.78
CA ALA A 29 16.10 -2.40 -25.96
C ALA A 29 16.21 -3.18 -24.65
N PRO A 30 16.79 -2.65 -23.56
CA PRO A 30 16.87 -3.38 -22.29
C PRO A 30 15.50 -3.65 -21.64
N TYR A 31 14.48 -2.85 -21.95
CA TYR A 31 13.21 -2.85 -21.20
C TYR A 31 11.99 -3.33 -22.01
N PHE A 32 12.12 -3.38 -23.33
CA PHE A 32 11.06 -3.81 -24.26
C PHE A 32 11.57 -4.95 -25.16
N PRO A 33 11.72 -6.16 -24.61
CA PRO A 33 12.20 -7.31 -25.36
C PRO A 33 11.22 -7.68 -26.50
N PRO A 34 11.70 -8.26 -27.61
CA PRO A 34 10.85 -8.61 -28.76
C PRO A 34 9.74 -9.63 -28.44
N GLU A 35 9.89 -10.41 -27.37
CA GLU A 35 8.92 -11.39 -26.86
C GLU A 35 7.68 -10.72 -26.25
N GLU A 36 7.77 -9.44 -25.85
CA GLU A 36 6.70 -8.69 -25.19
C GLU A 36 6.21 -7.49 -26.03
N PRO A 37 5.69 -7.71 -27.26
CA PRO A 37 5.29 -6.61 -28.15
C PRO A 37 4.12 -5.78 -27.59
N GLN A 38 3.22 -6.40 -26.83
CA GLN A 38 2.07 -5.73 -26.25
C GLN A 38 2.47 -4.73 -25.16
N LYS A 39 3.55 -5.00 -24.42
CA LYS A 39 4.07 -4.09 -23.38
C LYS A 39 4.40 -2.73 -23.98
N PHE A 40 5.15 -2.70 -25.08
CA PHE A 40 5.44 -1.43 -25.77
C PHE A 40 4.21 -0.82 -26.44
N ALA A 41 3.34 -1.63 -27.06
CA ALA A 41 2.14 -1.12 -27.73
C ALA A 41 1.22 -0.36 -26.76
N ASN A 42 0.98 -0.91 -25.56
CA ASN A 42 0.18 -0.27 -24.52
C ASN A 42 0.84 1.01 -24.02
N VAL A 43 2.12 0.94 -23.64
CA VAL A 43 2.88 2.10 -23.16
C VAL A 43 2.92 3.22 -24.21
N HIS A 44 3.15 2.87 -25.48
CA HIS A 44 3.11 3.83 -26.58
C HIS A 44 1.74 4.48 -26.75
N LYS A 45 0.66 3.70 -26.66
CA LYS A 45 -0.70 4.21 -26.81
C LYS A 45 -1.10 5.17 -25.69
N ILE A 46 -0.69 4.91 -24.45
CA ILE A 46 -1.10 5.71 -23.29
C ILE A 46 -0.16 6.89 -23.03
N PHE A 47 1.16 6.67 -23.11
CA PHE A 47 2.16 7.69 -22.75
C PHE A 47 2.86 8.28 -23.97
N GLY A 48 3.00 7.51 -25.05
CA GLY A 48 3.77 7.92 -26.24
C GLY A 48 5.27 7.65 -26.11
N ALA A 49 5.92 7.26 -27.22
CA ALA A 49 7.35 6.93 -27.22
C ALA A 49 8.25 8.08 -26.76
N SER A 50 7.94 9.32 -27.15
CA SER A 50 8.77 10.49 -26.80
C SER A 50 8.75 10.79 -25.30
N ASN A 51 7.58 10.71 -24.67
CA ASN A 51 7.44 10.94 -23.23
C ASN A 51 8.17 9.86 -22.44
N VAL A 52 8.02 8.60 -22.85
CA VAL A 52 8.74 7.47 -22.23
C VAL A 52 10.25 7.63 -22.41
N SER A 53 10.72 8.01 -23.59
CA SER A 53 12.14 8.29 -23.84
C SER A 53 12.66 9.40 -22.92
N LYS A 54 11.90 10.49 -22.76
CA LYS A 54 12.27 11.62 -21.90
C LYS A 54 12.35 11.17 -20.44
N LEU A 55 11.32 10.49 -19.95
CA LEU A 55 11.27 9.97 -18.58
C LEU A 55 12.45 9.02 -18.29
N LEU A 56 12.77 8.10 -19.21
CA LEU A 56 13.91 7.19 -19.02
C LEU A 56 15.25 7.91 -18.98
N ASN A 57 15.40 9.06 -19.64
CA ASN A 57 16.61 9.87 -19.52
C ASN A 57 16.70 10.61 -18.18
N GLU A 58 15.56 10.98 -17.59
CA GLU A 58 15.49 11.65 -16.29
C GLU A 58 15.62 10.69 -15.10
N VAL A 59 15.20 9.43 -15.27
CA VAL A 59 15.28 8.38 -14.23
C VAL A 59 16.68 7.76 -14.18
N ALA A 60 17.19 7.56 -12.97
CA ALA A 60 18.49 6.93 -12.74
C ALA A 60 18.51 5.50 -13.32
N PRO A 61 19.63 5.03 -13.91
CA PRO A 61 19.67 3.76 -14.64
C PRO A 61 19.14 2.54 -13.87
N HIS A 62 19.39 2.47 -12.57
CA HIS A 62 18.97 1.37 -11.70
C HIS A 62 17.46 1.35 -11.43
N GLN A 63 16.74 2.46 -11.64
CA GLN A 63 15.28 2.55 -11.45
C GLN A 63 14.50 2.43 -12.75
N ARG A 64 15.17 2.44 -13.91
CA ARG A 64 14.51 2.44 -15.22
C ARG A 64 13.67 1.20 -15.46
N GLU A 65 14.12 0.04 -14.99
CA GLU A 65 13.37 -1.21 -15.10
C GLU A 65 12.04 -1.11 -14.34
N ASP A 66 12.07 -0.68 -13.08
CA ASP A 66 10.88 -0.46 -12.26
C ASP A 66 9.95 0.60 -12.85
N ALA A 67 10.52 1.69 -13.40
CA ALA A 67 9.75 2.72 -14.08
C ALA A 67 9.02 2.17 -15.31
N VAL A 68 9.69 1.39 -16.16
CA VAL A 68 9.03 0.77 -17.33
C VAL A 68 7.98 -0.24 -16.90
N ASN A 69 8.21 -1.03 -15.86
CA ASN A 69 7.23 -1.98 -15.34
C ASN A 69 5.99 -1.27 -14.80
N SER A 70 6.17 -0.14 -14.10
CA SER A 70 5.08 0.71 -13.62
C SER A 70 4.26 1.30 -14.78
N LEU A 71 4.93 1.89 -15.78
CA LEU A 71 4.27 2.40 -16.99
C LEU A 71 3.51 1.30 -17.74
N ALA A 72 4.09 0.11 -17.85
CA ALA A 72 3.44 -1.02 -18.51
C ALA A 72 2.15 -1.41 -17.80
N TYR A 73 2.19 -1.53 -16.47
CA TYR A 73 1.02 -1.81 -15.65
C TYR A 73 -0.05 -0.73 -15.79
N GLU A 74 0.32 0.55 -15.65
CA GLU A 74 -0.60 1.67 -15.76
C GLU A 74 -1.24 1.76 -17.15
N ALA A 75 -0.42 1.55 -18.19
CA ALA A 75 -0.92 1.55 -19.56
C ALA A 75 -1.91 0.41 -19.77
N GLU A 76 -1.58 -0.81 -19.36
CA GLU A 76 -2.47 -1.95 -19.47
C GLU A 76 -3.79 -1.73 -18.70
N ALA A 77 -3.71 -1.20 -17.48
CA ALA A 77 -4.88 -0.85 -16.68
C ALA A 77 -5.78 0.16 -17.41
N ARG A 78 -5.19 1.19 -18.01
CA ARG A 78 -5.93 2.20 -18.80
C ARG A 78 -6.50 1.66 -20.12
N ILE A 79 -5.90 0.62 -20.69
CA ILE A 79 -6.47 -0.08 -21.85
C ILE A 79 -7.69 -0.91 -21.43
N LYS A 80 -7.65 -1.57 -20.28
CA LYS A 80 -8.76 -2.37 -19.74
C LYS A 80 -9.91 -1.50 -19.22
N ASP A 81 -9.58 -0.39 -18.57
CA ASP A 81 -10.52 0.61 -18.08
C ASP A 81 -10.12 2.00 -18.60
N PRO A 82 -10.71 2.45 -19.72
CA PRO A 82 -10.41 3.75 -20.31
C PRO A 82 -10.85 4.94 -19.44
N VAL A 83 -11.73 4.74 -18.46
CA VAL A 83 -12.26 5.80 -17.60
C VAL A 83 -11.35 5.98 -16.39
N TYR A 84 -11.12 4.92 -15.62
CA TYR A 84 -10.41 5.00 -14.34
C TYR A 84 -9.01 4.39 -14.37
N GLY A 85 -8.69 3.48 -15.30
CA GLY A 85 -7.41 2.80 -15.35
C GLY A 85 -7.01 2.18 -14.00
N CYS A 86 -5.77 2.44 -13.57
CA CYS A 86 -5.27 1.96 -12.28
C CYS A 86 -5.96 2.62 -11.06
N VAL A 87 -6.59 3.80 -11.21
CA VAL A 87 -7.32 4.47 -10.13
C VAL A 87 -8.55 3.67 -9.70
N GLY A 88 -9.15 2.91 -10.62
CA GLY A 88 -10.22 1.96 -10.29
C GLY A 88 -9.75 0.88 -9.31
N ALA A 89 -8.57 0.29 -9.56
CA ALA A 89 -7.95 -0.69 -8.68
C ALA A 89 -7.62 -0.08 -7.30
N ILE A 90 -7.05 1.12 -7.27
CA ILE A 90 -6.80 1.87 -6.02
C ILE A 90 -8.09 2.02 -5.21
N SER A 91 -9.18 2.44 -5.86
CA SER A 91 -10.47 2.67 -5.22
C SER A 91 -11.06 1.39 -4.61
N VAL A 92 -10.93 0.26 -5.31
CA VAL A 92 -11.36 -1.06 -4.81
C VAL A 92 -10.54 -1.46 -3.58
N LEU A 93 -9.21 -1.33 -3.66
CA LEU A 93 -8.31 -1.70 -2.57
C LEU A 93 -8.54 -0.83 -1.33
N GLN A 94 -8.74 0.48 -1.50
CA GLN A 94 -9.06 1.38 -0.38
C GLN A 94 -10.35 0.97 0.34
N ARG A 95 -11.42 0.62 -0.39
CA ARG A 95 -12.65 0.09 0.21
C ARG A 95 -12.42 -1.22 0.94
N GLN A 96 -11.57 -2.09 0.39
CA GLN A 96 -11.24 -3.37 1.02
C GLN A 96 -10.45 -3.18 2.32
N VAL A 97 -9.48 -2.27 2.36
CA VAL A 97 -8.75 -1.92 3.58
C VAL A 97 -9.71 -1.44 4.66
N ILE A 98 -10.62 -0.51 4.33
CA ILE A 98 -11.62 0.00 5.28
C ILE A 98 -12.53 -1.12 5.78
N ARG A 99 -13.01 -2.00 4.89
CA ARG A 99 -13.86 -3.14 5.27
C ARG A 99 -13.14 -4.09 6.22
N LEU A 100 -11.91 -4.48 5.89
CA LEU A 100 -11.11 -5.40 6.68
C LEU A 100 -10.76 -4.81 8.05
N GLN A 101 -10.46 -3.51 8.12
CA GLN A 101 -10.23 -2.83 9.39
C GLN A 101 -11.48 -2.87 10.28
N LYS A 102 -12.68 -2.61 9.72
CA LYS A 102 -13.94 -2.70 10.47
C LYS A 102 -14.22 -4.11 10.99
N GLU A 103 -13.96 -5.13 10.18
CA GLU A 103 -14.11 -6.54 10.58
C GLU A 103 -13.14 -6.91 11.71
N LEU A 104 -11.90 -6.43 11.64
CA LEU A 104 -10.90 -6.61 12.68
C LEU A 104 -11.34 -5.93 13.98
N ASP A 105 -11.79 -4.68 13.91
CA ASP A 105 -12.24 -3.91 15.07
C ASP A 105 -13.45 -4.57 15.76
N ALA A 106 -14.42 -5.05 14.98
CA ALA A 106 -15.58 -5.78 15.49
C ALA A 106 -15.17 -7.09 16.17
N THR A 107 -14.28 -7.86 15.54
CA THR A 107 -13.79 -9.13 16.12
C THR A 107 -13.00 -8.90 17.40
N ASN A 108 -12.18 -7.84 17.45
CA ASN A 108 -11.43 -7.47 18.66
C ASN A 108 -12.38 -7.06 19.79
N ALA A 109 -13.43 -6.29 19.49
CA ALA A 109 -14.45 -5.95 20.47
C ALA A 109 -15.16 -7.21 21.00
N ASP A 110 -15.48 -8.18 20.14
CA ASP A 110 -16.06 -9.47 20.54
C ASP A 110 -15.14 -10.25 21.48
N LEU A 111 -13.85 -10.34 21.15
CA LEU A 111 -12.85 -11.00 21.99
C LEU A 111 -12.74 -10.35 23.38
N ILE A 112 -12.74 -9.02 23.45
CA ILE A 112 -12.73 -8.29 24.72
C ILE A 112 -13.99 -8.61 25.54
N ARG A 113 -15.17 -8.61 24.90
CA ARG A 113 -16.43 -8.96 25.57
C ARG A 113 -16.39 -10.37 26.15
N TYR A 114 -15.89 -11.36 25.39
CA TYR A 114 -15.76 -12.73 25.88
C TYR A 114 -14.76 -12.84 27.04
N ALA A 115 -13.63 -12.14 26.98
CA ALA A 115 -12.62 -12.14 28.03
C ALA A 115 -13.13 -11.49 29.34
N CYS A 116 -13.85 -10.37 29.24
CA CYS A 116 -14.45 -9.71 30.41
C CYS A 116 -15.55 -10.57 31.05
N ASN A 117 -16.43 -11.17 30.24
CA ASN A 117 -17.53 -12.00 30.73
C ASN A 117 -17.04 -13.33 31.36
N ALA A 118 -15.87 -13.84 30.95
CA ALA A 118 -15.27 -15.03 31.55
C ALA A 118 -14.70 -14.78 32.96
N ASN A 119 -14.53 -13.51 33.37
CA ASN A 119 -14.04 -13.14 34.70
C ASN A 119 -15.17 -12.87 35.71
N GLU A 120 -16.45 -12.92 35.31
CA GLU A 120 -17.59 -12.86 36.23
C GLU A 120 -18.04 -14.28 36.62
N MET A 121 -17.38 -14.85 37.63
CA MET A 121 -17.94 -15.97 38.41
C MET A 121 -19.24 -15.51 39.07
N PRO A 122 -20.34 -16.29 39.02
CA PRO A 122 -21.53 -15.96 39.79
C PRO A 122 -21.19 -16.12 41.27
N THR A 123 -21.03 -15.01 41.98
CA THR A 123 -20.97 -15.01 43.45
C THR A 123 -22.35 -15.42 43.95
N SER A 124 -22.54 -16.71 44.17
CA SER A 124 -23.70 -17.25 44.87
C SER A 124 -23.73 -16.64 46.28
N SER A 125 -24.68 -15.75 46.51
CA SER A 125 -25.06 -15.31 47.83
C SER A 125 -25.75 -16.46 48.56
N GLN A 126 -25.03 -17.13 49.47
CA GLN A 126 -25.66 -17.90 50.55
C GLN A 126 -25.16 -17.42 51.90
N PHE A 127 -26.12 -16.83 52.61
CA PHE A 127 -26.18 -16.45 54.00
C PHE A 127 -25.55 -17.48 54.96
N GLY A 128 -24.68 -17.05 55.88
CA GLY A 128 -24.22 -17.85 57.02
C GLY A 128 -23.15 -17.18 57.89
N ARG A 129 -23.36 -17.13 59.20
CA ARG A 129 -22.62 -16.36 60.24
C ARG A 129 -21.26 -16.96 60.69
N ARG A 130 -20.42 -16.08 61.30
CA ARG A 130 -19.28 -16.25 62.28
C ARG A 130 -17.98 -16.85 61.67
N ASN A 131 -16.74 -16.42 61.98
CA ASN A 131 -16.12 -15.95 63.23
C ASN A 131 -14.74 -15.28 62.95
N MET A 132 -14.20 -14.53 63.92
CA MET A 132 -12.84 -13.95 63.97
C MET A 132 -11.70 -15.00 63.93
N SER A 133 -10.57 -14.72 63.25
CA SER A 133 -9.18 -14.69 63.80
C SER A 133 -8.09 -14.78 62.71
N HIS A 134 -6.88 -14.36 63.10
CA HIS A 134 -5.59 -14.12 62.42
C HIS A 134 -5.07 -15.10 61.35
N GLY A 135 -4.17 -14.58 60.48
CA GLY A 135 -3.11 -15.37 59.84
C GLY A 135 -2.78 -14.90 58.42
N GLY A 136 -1.52 -14.51 58.17
CA GLY A 136 -1.05 -13.90 56.91
C GLY A 136 -0.84 -14.86 55.74
N GLY A 137 -0.38 -14.31 54.62
CA GLY A 137 0.07 -15.07 53.45
C GLY A 137 0.02 -14.28 52.15
N SER A 138 1.20 -13.92 51.65
CA SER A 138 1.49 -13.29 50.36
C SER A 138 0.98 -14.07 49.16
N PHE A 139 0.37 -13.42 48.16
CA PHE A 139 0.45 -13.84 46.75
C PHE A 139 0.41 -12.62 45.82
N GLY A 140 1.36 -12.61 44.88
CA GLY A 140 1.76 -11.45 44.09
C GLY A 140 0.68 -10.90 43.15
N GLN A 141 0.63 -9.58 43.09
CA GLN A 141 -0.02 -8.86 42.01
C GLN A 141 0.90 -8.93 40.79
N ASN A 142 0.68 -9.93 39.93
CA ASN A 142 1.10 -9.85 38.53
C ASN A 142 0.00 -9.11 37.77
N SER A 143 -0.03 -7.79 37.89
CA SER A 143 -0.91 -6.95 37.07
C SER A 143 -0.29 -6.85 35.69
N GLY A 144 -0.89 -7.61 34.77
CA GLY A 144 -0.49 -7.74 33.38
C GLY A 144 -0.42 -6.41 32.65
N MET A 145 0.47 -6.42 31.66
CA MET A 145 0.73 -5.39 30.68
C MET A 145 -0.54 -4.67 30.22
N TYR A 146 -0.63 -3.39 30.58
CA TYR A 146 -1.46 -2.43 29.89
C TYR A 146 -0.96 -2.36 28.44
N TYR A 147 -1.63 -3.03 27.51
CA TYR A 147 -1.42 -2.77 26.09
C TYR A 147 -1.90 -1.36 25.81
N HIS A 148 -0.96 -0.42 25.81
CA HIS A 148 -1.17 0.93 25.35
C HIS A 148 -1.40 0.87 23.83
N TYR A 149 -2.66 0.96 23.42
CA TYR A 149 -3.02 1.18 22.03
C TYR A 149 -2.66 2.64 21.70
N SER A 150 -1.58 2.85 20.97
CA SER A 150 -1.27 4.15 20.38
C SER A 150 -2.09 4.32 19.09
N PRO A 151 -3.06 5.25 19.04
CA PRO A 151 -3.78 5.56 17.81
C PRO A 151 -2.88 6.51 17.01
N TRP A 152 -2.14 5.98 16.04
CA TRP A 152 -1.40 6.82 15.12
C TRP A 152 -2.38 7.59 14.21
N ASN A 153 -2.58 8.85 14.59
CA ASN A 153 -2.68 10.05 13.76
C ASN A 153 -3.25 9.88 12.34
N ASN A 154 -4.54 10.19 12.22
CA ASN A 154 -5.07 10.91 11.06
C ASN A 154 -5.92 12.07 11.60
N GLU A 155 -5.26 13.15 12.02
CA GLU A 155 -5.94 14.46 12.07
C GLU A 155 -6.10 14.94 10.62
N PRO A 156 -7.31 15.23 10.14
CA PRO A 156 -7.49 16.01 8.93
C PRO A 156 -7.10 17.44 9.26
N SER A 157 -6.16 18.01 8.51
CA SER A 157 -5.82 19.43 8.59
C SER A 157 -7.06 20.26 8.23
N GLU A 158 -7.74 20.82 9.23
CA GLU A 158 -8.74 21.86 9.04
C GLU A 158 -8.03 23.17 8.71
N ASP A 159 -8.33 23.68 7.53
CA ASP A 159 -7.83 24.93 6.98
C ASP A 159 -8.61 26.09 7.64
N SER A 160 -8.05 26.65 8.72
CA SER A 160 -8.60 27.84 9.39
C SER A 160 -8.19 29.11 8.64
N ASN A 161 -8.96 29.44 7.62
CA ASN A 161 -8.94 30.74 6.99
C ASN A 161 -9.65 31.75 7.92
N GLU A 162 -8.89 32.40 8.82
CA GLU A 162 -9.36 33.56 9.58
C GLU A 162 -8.71 34.87 9.12
N ARG A 163 -9.54 35.90 9.23
CA ARG A 163 -9.53 37.19 8.55
C ARG A 163 -9.26 38.28 9.58
N GLY A 164 -8.40 39.23 9.26
CA GLY A 164 -8.19 40.51 9.97
C GLY A 164 -6.75 40.67 10.43
N GLY A 165 -5.97 41.73 10.13
CA GLY A 165 -6.31 43.10 9.73
C GLY A 165 -6.01 44.04 10.89
N GLU A 166 -4.79 44.60 10.94
CA GLU A 166 -4.28 45.75 11.74
C GLU A 166 -2.75 45.80 11.45
N GLY A 167 -2.04 46.86 11.05
CA GLY A 167 -2.26 48.30 11.14
C GLY A 167 -1.33 48.91 12.21
N ASN A 168 -0.05 49.20 11.90
CA ASN A 168 0.63 50.46 12.28
C ASN A 168 2.13 50.56 11.96
N MET A 169 2.49 51.78 11.55
CA MET A 169 3.77 52.52 11.59
C MET A 169 4.89 52.11 10.63
#